data_AF-W7C4W1-F1
#
_entry.id   AF-W7C4W1-F1
#
_cell.length_a   1.000
_cell.length_b   1.000
_cell.length_c   1.000
_cell.angle_alpha   90.00
_cell.angle_beta   90.00
_cell.angle_gamma   90.00
#
_symmetry.space_group_name_H-M   'P 1'
#
loop_
_entity.id
_entity.type
_entity.pdbx_description
1 polymer ?
#
loop_
_entity_poly.entity_id
_entity_poly.type
_entity_poly.pdbx_seq_one_letter_code
_entity_poly.pdbx_strand_id
1 'polypeptide(L)'
;MKKIHFIKGVTVMTIMALSLTAVAPLSSLAEDATTPKASVLEGVLASEDVKGIDTDVKLDAEVLSDDFDLEEAVAEMPSVSEMTEEERALFDSIVEEQAELSGIEDLAVMEEALTDFFDADAETYNDLEASQQDFDERLQESESGDTVSMYKNDILQALAPKQVEAFQVRLSVKWAGALLNTAIGFAVGGGVGAIQAFIIKKGKREAEKLFSRTVVSRLKAWGAKKLAVSVGVAVTVALNYLDIGTQIAKQLDKRDKRPNNGYVDIY
;
A
#
# COMPACT_ATOMS: atom_id res chain seq x y z
N MET A 1 43.70 3.13 -9.32
CA MET A 1 42.30 3.44 -8.98
C MET A 1 41.50 3.36 -10.28
N LYS A 2 40.67 2.33 -10.43
CA LYS A 2 39.88 2.08 -11.64
C LYS A 2 38.60 2.93 -11.58
N LYS A 3 38.43 3.81 -12.56
CA LYS A 3 37.12 4.40 -12.89
C LYS A 3 36.34 3.34 -13.67
N ILE A 4 35.17 2.95 -13.18
CA ILE A 4 34.23 2.13 -13.94
C ILE A 4 33.20 3.11 -14.50
N HIS A 5 33.27 3.30 -15.81
CA HIS A 5 32.15 3.77 -16.61
C HIS A 5 31.09 2.65 -16.62
N PHE A 6 29.82 3.00 -16.42
CA PHE A 6 28.72 2.21 -16.94
C PHE A 6 27.78 3.15 -17.71
N ILE A 7 27.58 2.80 -18.98
CA ILE A 7 26.61 3.39 -19.91
C ILE A 7 25.69 2.25 -20.32
N LYS A 8 24.37 2.52 -20.34
CA LYS A 8 23.26 1.98 -21.18
C LYS A 8 21.95 2.48 -20.52
N GLY A 9 20.99 3.22 -21.11
CA GLY A 9 20.32 3.13 -22.43
C GLY A 9 19.21 2.06 -22.33
N VAL A 10 17.89 2.29 -22.42
CA VAL A 10 17.01 2.88 -23.47
C VAL A 10 15.57 2.99 -22.88
N THR A 11 14.89 4.14 -22.78
CA THR A 11 13.81 4.73 -23.65
C THR A 11 12.57 3.86 -23.98
N VAL A 12 11.36 4.28 -23.54
CA VAL A 12 10.21 4.80 -24.35
C VAL A 12 8.91 4.71 -23.51
N MET A 13 8.41 5.87 -23.07
CA MET A 13 7.08 6.06 -22.47
C MET A 13 5.97 5.88 -23.52
N THR A 14 4.83 5.33 -23.11
CA THR A 14 3.62 5.28 -23.92
C THR A 14 2.47 5.99 -23.20
N ILE A 15 1.89 6.94 -23.93
CA ILE A 15 0.85 7.91 -23.55
C ILE A 15 -0.39 7.22 -22.95
N MET A 16 -0.75 7.57 -21.71
CA MET A 16 -2.06 7.24 -21.11
C MET A 16 -2.97 8.48 -21.11
N ALA A 17 -4.13 8.37 -21.74
CA ALA A 17 -5.15 9.43 -21.73
C ALA A 17 -6.15 9.17 -20.59
N LEU A 18 -6.05 9.94 -19.51
CA LEU A 18 -7.03 9.94 -18.42
C LEU A 18 -8.25 10.79 -18.80
N SER A 19 -9.41 10.15 -18.94
CA SER A 19 -10.70 10.84 -19.04
C SER A 19 -11.32 10.98 -17.65
N LEU A 20 -11.20 12.17 -17.06
CA LEU A 20 -11.87 12.56 -15.82
C LEU A 20 -13.37 12.74 -16.06
N THR A 21 -14.22 11.94 -15.42
CA THR A 21 -15.67 12.21 -15.31
C THR A 21 -16.07 12.43 -13.87
N ALA A 22 -16.60 13.62 -13.59
CA ALA A 22 -17.01 14.10 -12.28
C ALA A 22 -18.17 13.29 -11.66
N VAL A 23 -18.09 13.07 -10.35
CA VAL A 23 -19.02 12.29 -9.51
C VAL A 23 -20.20 13.17 -9.02
N ALA A 24 -21.40 12.56 -8.94
CA ALA A 24 -22.58 13.10 -8.24
C ALA A 24 -22.97 12.17 -7.06
N PRO A 25 -23.67 12.66 -6.01
CA PRO A 25 -23.73 11.94 -4.73
C PRO A 25 -24.87 10.90 -4.61
N LEU A 26 -24.50 9.80 -3.95
CA LEU A 26 -25.20 8.88 -3.03
C LEU A 26 -26.73 8.64 -3.09
N SER A 27 -27.09 7.34 -3.07
CA SER A 27 -28.21 6.78 -2.29
C SER A 27 -28.01 5.28 -2.02
N SER A 28 -28.49 4.88 -0.85
CA SER A 28 -28.45 3.57 -0.16
C SER A 28 -29.35 2.48 -0.77
N LEU A 29 -29.11 1.19 -0.47
CA LEU A 29 -29.94 0.34 0.42
C LEU A 29 -29.60 -1.17 0.29
N ALA A 30 -29.51 -1.82 1.46
CA ALA A 30 -30.05 -3.14 1.88
C ALA A 30 -29.82 -4.45 1.09
N GLU A 31 -29.42 -5.42 1.91
CA GLU A 31 -29.24 -6.88 1.78
C GLU A 31 -30.56 -7.66 1.61
N ASP A 32 -30.56 -8.76 0.82
CA ASP A 32 -31.29 -10.00 1.17
C ASP A 32 -30.76 -11.22 0.39
N ALA A 33 -30.75 -12.38 1.06
CA ALA A 33 -30.25 -13.66 0.61
C ALA A 33 -31.37 -14.57 0.09
N THR A 34 -31.12 -15.39 -0.94
CA THR A 34 -31.49 -16.84 -1.02
C THR A 34 -31.28 -17.49 -2.40
N THR A 35 -30.65 -18.68 -2.40
CA THR A 35 -30.55 -19.77 -3.43
C THR A 35 -29.53 -19.65 -4.58
N PRO A 36 -29.13 -20.78 -5.23
CA PRO A 36 -28.49 -22.01 -4.75
C PRO A 36 -27.05 -22.17 -5.34
N LYS A 37 -26.25 -23.14 -4.83
CA LYS A 37 -24.85 -23.45 -5.20
C LYS A 37 -24.55 -23.45 -6.72
N ALA A 38 -24.26 -22.27 -7.27
CA ALA A 38 -23.39 -22.06 -8.42
C ALA A 38 -21.93 -22.11 -7.93
N SER A 39 -20.96 -22.27 -8.83
CA SER A 39 -19.55 -22.34 -8.44
C SER A 39 -19.21 -21.15 -7.52
N VAL A 40 -18.57 -21.42 -6.38
CA VAL A 40 -18.23 -20.40 -5.36
C VAL A 40 -17.36 -19.26 -5.95
N LEU A 41 -16.92 -19.40 -7.21
CA LEU A 41 -16.00 -18.53 -7.91
C LEU A 41 -16.66 -17.42 -8.75
N GLU A 42 -17.93 -17.58 -9.18
CA GLU A 42 -18.62 -16.50 -9.92
C GLU A 42 -19.33 -15.51 -8.99
N GLY A 43 -19.64 -15.92 -7.75
CA GLY A 43 -20.37 -15.08 -6.78
C GLY A 43 -19.49 -14.31 -5.78
N VAL A 44 -18.23 -14.71 -5.58
CA VAL A 44 -17.32 -14.03 -4.63
C VAL A 44 -16.62 -12.82 -5.27
N LEU A 45 -16.53 -12.77 -6.61
CA LEU A 45 -16.09 -11.57 -7.33
C LEU A 45 -17.21 -10.52 -7.49
N ALA A 46 -18.45 -10.89 -7.16
CA ALA A 46 -19.65 -10.08 -7.35
C ALA A 46 -20.33 -9.78 -6.01
N SER A 47 -19.69 -8.99 -5.16
CA SER A 47 -20.40 -8.16 -4.15
C SER A 47 -19.41 -7.35 -3.32
N GLU A 48 -18.68 -6.47 -4.00
CA GLU A 48 -18.45 -5.11 -3.54
C GLU A 48 -17.89 -4.39 -4.77
N ASP A 49 -18.78 -3.99 -5.69
CA ASP A 49 -18.48 -2.86 -6.57
C ASP A 49 -18.20 -1.69 -5.63
N VAL A 50 -16.93 -1.45 -5.33
CA VAL A 50 -16.53 -0.22 -4.66
C VAL A 50 -16.79 0.88 -5.69
N LYS A 51 -17.88 1.62 -5.50
CA LYS A 51 -18.27 2.73 -6.37
C LYS A 51 -17.04 3.63 -6.58
N GLY A 52 -16.55 3.68 -7.82
CA GLY A 52 -15.42 4.53 -8.20
C GLY A 52 -14.19 3.78 -8.72
N ILE A 53 -14.07 2.47 -8.47
CA ILE A 53 -12.91 1.69 -8.94
C ILE A 53 -13.29 0.89 -10.19
N ASP A 54 -12.75 1.31 -11.34
CA ASP A 54 -12.85 0.55 -12.58
C ASP A 54 -11.82 -0.59 -12.58
N THR A 55 -12.28 -1.81 -12.83
CA THR A 55 -11.41 -3.00 -12.94
C THR A 55 -11.16 -3.39 -14.41
N ASP A 56 -11.81 -2.72 -15.37
CA ASP A 56 -11.55 -2.83 -16.81
C ASP A 56 -10.38 -1.93 -17.23
N VAL A 57 -9.33 -1.88 -16.40
CA VAL A 57 -8.12 -1.12 -16.70
C VAL A 57 -7.31 -1.81 -17.78
N LYS A 58 -6.92 -1.03 -18.78
CA LYS A 58 -6.00 -1.50 -19.83
C LYS A 58 -4.56 -1.48 -19.31
N LEU A 59 -4.08 -2.64 -18.89
CA LEU A 59 -2.68 -2.87 -18.52
C LEU A 59 -1.76 -2.92 -19.74
N ASP A 60 -0.52 -2.48 -19.53
CA ASP A 60 0.54 -2.59 -20.51
C ASP A 60 0.83 -4.05 -20.89
N ALA A 61 1.17 -4.25 -22.17
CA ALA A 61 1.49 -5.57 -22.69
C ALA A 61 2.72 -6.18 -22.01
N GLU A 62 3.66 -5.34 -21.57
CA GLU A 62 4.85 -5.73 -20.82
C GLU A 62 4.48 -6.32 -19.45
N VAL A 63 3.63 -5.63 -18.68
CA VAL A 63 3.11 -6.10 -17.38
C VAL A 63 2.40 -7.46 -17.52
N LEU A 64 1.75 -7.69 -18.67
CA LEU A 64 1.07 -8.95 -18.97
C LEU A 64 1.97 -10.05 -19.57
N SER A 65 3.22 -9.74 -19.92
CA SER A 65 4.16 -10.69 -20.54
C SER A 65 4.65 -11.76 -19.56
N ASP A 66 4.99 -12.94 -20.06
CA ASP A 66 5.49 -14.05 -19.21
C ASP A 66 6.83 -13.72 -18.53
N ASP A 67 7.58 -12.77 -19.07
CA ASP A 67 8.89 -12.32 -18.57
C ASP A 67 8.77 -11.19 -17.52
N PHE A 68 7.57 -10.68 -17.25
CA PHE A 68 7.37 -9.64 -16.24
C PHE A 68 7.68 -10.16 -14.82
N ASP A 69 8.73 -9.61 -14.20
CA ASP A 69 9.04 -9.87 -12.79
C ASP A 69 8.57 -8.70 -11.92
N LEU A 70 7.41 -8.87 -11.29
CA LEU A 70 6.85 -7.89 -10.35
C LEU A 70 7.80 -7.59 -9.17
N GLU A 71 8.56 -8.58 -8.71
CA GLU A 71 9.49 -8.38 -7.59
C GLU A 71 10.61 -7.41 -7.99
N GLU A 72 11.10 -7.54 -9.21
CA GLU A 72 12.11 -6.65 -9.80
C GLU A 72 11.53 -5.28 -10.10
N ALA A 73 10.35 -5.20 -10.70
CA ALA A 73 9.68 -3.93 -11.01
C ALA A 73 9.46 -3.05 -9.77
N VAL A 74 9.02 -3.64 -8.64
CA VAL A 74 8.90 -2.89 -7.38
C VAL A 74 10.28 -2.58 -6.77
N ALA A 75 11.30 -3.41 -7.04
CA ALA A 75 12.65 -3.17 -6.54
C ALA A 75 13.40 -2.05 -7.25
N GLU A 76 13.10 -1.85 -8.52
CA GLU A 76 13.72 -0.85 -9.38
C GLU A 76 12.86 0.42 -9.53
N MET A 77 11.77 0.51 -8.77
CA MET A 77 10.94 1.71 -8.73
C MET A 77 11.81 2.94 -8.42
N PRO A 78 11.79 3.98 -9.28
CA PRO A 78 12.59 5.18 -9.05
C PRO A 78 12.14 5.89 -7.77
N SER A 79 13.08 6.59 -7.13
CA SER A 79 12.74 7.55 -6.08
C SER A 79 11.76 8.59 -6.61
N VAL A 80 10.86 9.11 -5.77
CA VAL A 80 9.96 10.22 -6.11
C VAL A 80 10.72 11.41 -6.71
N SER A 81 11.90 11.74 -6.18
CA SER A 81 12.79 12.80 -6.70
C SER A 81 13.46 12.47 -8.04
N GLU A 82 13.42 11.21 -8.48
CA GLU A 82 14.01 10.72 -9.74
C GLU A 82 12.95 10.37 -10.80
N MET A 83 11.67 10.41 -10.45
CA MET A 83 10.56 10.13 -11.38
C MET A 83 10.47 11.17 -12.50
N THR A 84 10.14 10.70 -13.69
CA THR A 84 9.67 11.55 -14.79
C THR A 84 8.30 12.15 -14.48
N GLU A 85 7.87 13.15 -15.27
CA GLU A 85 6.57 13.80 -15.06
C GLU A 85 5.39 12.81 -15.12
N GLU A 86 5.40 11.83 -16.04
CA GLU A 86 4.28 10.87 -16.13
C GLU A 86 4.36 9.79 -15.03
N GLU A 87 5.57 9.35 -14.63
CA GLU A 87 5.74 8.45 -13.48
C GLU A 87 5.28 9.13 -12.19
N ARG A 88 5.64 10.39 -12.01
CA ARG A 88 5.21 11.18 -10.84
C ARG A 88 3.70 11.35 -10.80
N ALA A 89 3.08 11.69 -11.94
CA ALA A 89 1.63 11.82 -12.01
C ALA A 89 0.90 10.50 -11.71
N LEU A 90 1.43 9.37 -12.20
CA LEU A 90 0.92 8.05 -11.86
C LEU A 90 1.05 7.78 -10.35
N PHE A 91 2.24 8.00 -9.80
CA PHE A 91 2.51 7.82 -8.37
C PHE A 91 1.57 8.64 -7.50
N ASP A 92 1.46 9.95 -7.77
CA ASP A 92 0.59 10.86 -7.01
C ASP A 92 -0.88 10.41 -7.07
N SER A 93 -1.36 9.95 -8.23
CA SER A 93 -2.73 9.43 -8.37
C SER A 93 -2.98 8.16 -7.54
N ILE A 94 -1.98 7.30 -7.41
CA ILE A 94 -2.07 6.09 -6.58
C ILE A 94 -2.04 6.48 -5.10
N VAL A 95 -1.20 7.43 -4.72
CA VAL A 95 -1.09 7.94 -3.34
C VAL A 95 -2.39 8.59 -2.89
N GLU A 96 -3.01 9.44 -3.73
CA GLU A 96 -4.33 10.04 -3.48
C GLU A 96 -5.40 8.95 -3.27
N GLU A 97 -5.45 7.95 -4.17
CA GLU A 97 -6.36 6.82 -4.03
C GLU A 97 -6.14 6.05 -2.71
N GLN A 98 -4.88 5.81 -2.32
CA GLN A 98 -4.58 5.11 -1.07
C GLN A 98 -4.92 5.94 0.17
N ALA A 99 -4.77 7.26 0.11
CA ALA A 99 -5.19 8.15 1.17
C ALA A 99 -6.70 8.06 1.40
N GLU A 100 -7.50 8.14 0.32
CA GLU A 100 -8.95 8.00 0.39
C GLU A 100 -9.39 6.63 0.92
N LEU A 101 -8.73 5.54 0.48
CA LEU A 101 -9.05 4.17 0.89
C LEU A 101 -8.61 3.85 2.33
N SER A 102 -7.65 4.59 2.88
CA SER A 102 -7.14 4.36 4.24
C SER A 102 -8.18 4.57 5.34
N GLY A 103 -9.23 5.36 5.04
CA GLY A 103 -10.25 5.76 6.02
C GLY A 103 -9.68 6.61 7.15
N ILE A 104 -8.64 7.39 6.86
CA ILE A 104 -8.08 8.42 7.75
C ILE A 104 -8.74 9.75 7.41
N GLU A 105 -8.99 10.59 8.41
CA GLU A 105 -9.67 11.86 8.21
C GLU A 105 -8.76 12.89 7.53
N ASP A 106 -7.50 12.99 7.99
CA ASP A 106 -6.50 13.83 7.36
C ASP A 106 -5.76 13.05 6.26
N LEU A 107 -6.25 13.19 5.03
CA LEU A 107 -5.67 12.55 3.84
C LEU A 107 -4.24 13.02 3.59
N ALA A 108 -3.93 14.31 3.84
CA ALA A 108 -2.63 14.88 3.56
C ALA A 108 -1.52 14.19 4.37
N VAL A 109 -1.82 13.76 5.60
CA VAL A 109 -0.86 13.01 6.44
C VAL A 109 -0.51 11.66 5.81
N MET A 110 -1.48 10.95 5.21
CA MET A 110 -1.22 9.70 4.50
C MET A 110 -0.45 9.95 3.19
N GLU A 111 -0.85 10.96 2.43
CA GLU A 111 -0.19 11.31 1.16
C GLU A 111 1.27 11.69 1.36
N GLU A 112 1.56 12.53 2.34
CA GLU A 112 2.91 12.97 2.66
C GLU A 112 3.77 11.82 3.18
N ALA A 113 3.24 10.98 4.09
CA ALA A 113 3.97 9.83 4.58
C ALA A 113 4.30 8.81 3.48
N LEU A 114 3.35 8.52 2.58
CA LEU A 114 3.58 7.64 1.43
C LEU A 114 4.64 8.23 0.49
N THR A 115 4.53 9.52 0.20
CA THR A 115 5.49 10.22 -0.68
C THR A 115 6.89 10.18 -0.09
N ASP A 116 7.04 10.54 1.18
CA ASP A 116 8.32 10.57 1.88
C ASP A 116 8.95 9.17 1.98
N PHE A 117 8.15 8.12 2.19
CA PHE A 117 8.66 6.76 2.22
C PHE A 117 9.37 6.36 0.91
N PHE A 118 8.89 6.89 -0.23
CA PHE A 118 9.43 6.61 -1.56
C PHE A 118 10.36 7.70 -2.11
N ASP A 119 10.64 8.77 -1.35
CA ASP A 119 11.55 9.84 -1.76
C ASP A 119 12.92 9.69 -1.11
N ALA A 120 13.97 9.49 -1.91
CA ALA A 120 15.35 9.38 -1.47
C ALA A 120 15.89 10.65 -0.76
N ASP A 121 15.22 11.80 -0.93
CA ASP A 121 15.55 13.04 -0.23
C ASP A 121 14.90 13.14 1.17
N ALA A 122 13.95 12.25 1.50
CA ALA A 122 13.27 12.23 2.79
C ALA A 122 14.04 11.44 3.87
N GLU A 123 13.89 11.83 5.13
CA GLU A 123 14.54 11.16 6.27
C GLU A 123 13.99 9.75 6.51
N THR A 124 12.75 9.48 6.08
CA THR A 124 12.02 8.23 6.28
C THR A 124 12.10 7.27 5.08
N TYR A 125 12.93 7.59 4.07
CA TYR A 125 13.08 6.82 2.84
C TYR A 125 13.32 5.34 3.08
N ASN A 126 12.40 4.50 2.60
CA ASN A 126 12.45 3.03 2.73
C ASN A 126 12.63 2.50 4.16
N ASP A 127 12.35 3.32 5.20
CA ASP A 127 12.45 2.94 6.61
C ASP A 127 11.05 2.85 7.21
N LEU A 128 10.55 1.62 7.37
CA LEU A 128 9.21 1.35 7.90
C LEU A 128 9.04 1.84 9.34
N GLU A 129 10.09 1.77 10.14
CA GLU A 129 10.04 2.17 11.55
C GLU A 129 10.00 3.68 11.67
N ALA A 130 10.91 4.37 11.00
CA ALA A 130 10.98 5.83 11.01
C ALA A 130 9.72 6.46 10.38
N SER A 131 9.29 5.94 9.23
CA SER A 131 8.10 6.45 8.53
C SER A 131 6.81 6.28 9.34
N GLN A 132 6.63 5.14 10.03
CA GLN A 132 5.47 4.95 10.89
C GLN A 132 5.50 5.86 12.13
N GLN A 133 6.67 6.10 12.72
CA GLN A 133 6.80 7.04 13.86
C GLN A 133 6.41 8.45 13.44
N ASP A 134 6.98 8.93 12.34
CA ASP A 134 6.69 10.25 11.77
C ASP A 134 5.21 10.38 11.38
N PHE A 135 4.63 9.36 10.75
CA PHE A 135 3.20 9.31 10.45
C PHE A 135 2.30 9.41 11.69
N ASP A 136 2.62 8.68 12.78
CA ASP A 136 1.87 8.76 14.04
C ASP A 136 2.02 10.14 14.72
N GLU A 137 3.18 10.78 14.60
CA GLU A 137 3.42 12.14 15.09
C GLU A 137 2.57 13.16 14.30
N ARG A 138 2.57 13.07 12.96
CA ARG A 138 1.78 13.95 12.09
C ARG A 138 0.27 13.82 12.33
N LEU A 139 -0.24 12.59 12.51
CA LEU A 139 -1.65 12.36 12.86
C LEU A 139 -2.00 13.03 14.19
N GLN A 140 -1.17 12.86 15.22
CA GLN A 140 -1.39 13.52 16.51
C GLN A 140 -1.38 15.03 16.40
N GLU A 141 -0.45 15.61 15.63
CA GLU A 141 -0.37 17.06 15.44
C GLU A 141 -1.56 17.63 14.65
N SER A 142 -2.07 16.89 13.67
CA SER A 142 -3.29 17.24 12.91
C SER A 142 -4.55 17.23 13.79
N GLU A 143 -4.74 16.18 14.60
CA GLU A 143 -5.88 16.07 15.52
C GLU A 143 -5.87 17.15 16.64
N SER A 144 -4.69 17.70 16.93
CA SER A 144 -4.42 18.57 18.08
C SER A 144 -4.73 20.07 17.90
N GLY A 145 -5.49 20.45 16.87
CA GLY A 145 -5.87 21.83 16.56
C GLY A 145 -6.09 22.73 17.80
N ASP A 146 -5.12 23.62 18.04
CA ASP A 146 -5.12 24.80 18.92
C ASP A 146 -5.00 24.65 20.48
N THR A 147 -4.70 23.48 21.07
CA THR A 147 -4.57 23.36 22.55
C THR A 147 -3.40 22.57 23.14
N VAL A 148 -2.46 22.05 22.33
CA VAL A 148 -1.49 21.04 22.83
C VAL A 148 -0.09 21.56 23.15
N SER A 149 0.25 22.82 22.84
CA SER A 149 1.61 23.36 23.17
C SER A 149 1.87 23.47 24.68
N MET A 150 0.82 23.54 25.52
CA MET A 150 0.95 23.67 26.98
C MET A 150 1.11 22.33 27.70
N TYR A 151 0.72 21.20 27.09
CA TYR A 151 0.76 19.88 27.72
C TYR A 151 1.91 18.98 27.23
N LYS A 152 2.62 19.36 26.15
CA LYS A 152 3.80 18.62 25.66
C LYS A 152 4.82 18.42 26.79
N ASN A 153 5.08 19.44 27.61
CA ASN A 153 6.04 19.32 28.72
C ASN A 153 5.51 18.56 29.94
N ASP A 154 4.25 18.73 30.33
CA ASP A 154 3.71 18.10 31.54
C ASP A 154 3.40 16.61 31.34
N ILE A 155 3.01 16.20 30.13
CA ILE A 155 2.78 14.79 29.79
C ILE A 155 4.12 14.06 29.60
N LEU A 156 5.10 14.65 28.90
CA LEU A 156 6.46 14.08 28.82
C LEU A 156 7.12 13.94 30.20
N GLN A 157 6.89 14.89 31.11
CA GLN A 157 7.45 14.86 32.46
C GLN A 157 6.69 13.90 33.40
N ALA A 158 5.39 13.67 33.17
CA ALA A 158 4.58 12.65 33.86
C ALA A 158 4.83 11.21 33.36
N LEU A 159 5.31 11.06 32.12
CA LEU A 159 5.72 9.78 31.54
C LEU A 159 7.17 9.40 31.88
N ALA A 160 7.97 10.34 32.41
CA ALA A 160 9.41 10.18 32.56
C ALA A 160 9.88 9.10 33.56
N PRO A 161 9.08 8.60 34.53
CA PRO A 161 9.50 7.40 35.25
C PRO A 161 8.35 6.48 35.67
N LYS A 162 7.50 6.03 34.74
CA LYS A 162 6.70 4.81 34.95
C LYS A 162 6.67 3.97 33.68
N GLN A 163 7.67 3.09 33.62
CA GLN A 163 7.82 2.00 32.65
C GLN A 163 7.95 2.49 31.20
N VAL A 164 9.21 2.53 30.78
CA VAL A 164 9.65 2.20 29.43
C VAL A 164 9.13 0.78 29.12
N GLU A 165 7.83 0.60 28.92
CA GLU A 165 7.38 -0.46 28.03
C GLU A 165 7.92 -0.02 26.67
N ALA A 166 8.94 -0.74 26.20
CA ALA A 166 9.58 -0.51 24.93
C ALA A 166 8.53 -0.11 23.88
N PHE A 167 8.72 1.04 23.25
CA PHE A 167 8.01 1.42 22.03
C PHE A 167 8.18 0.25 21.06
N GLN A 168 7.21 -0.66 21.05
CA GLN A 168 7.28 -1.87 20.27
C GLN A 168 6.85 -1.41 18.89
N VAL A 169 7.84 -1.27 18.01
CA VAL A 169 7.63 -0.76 16.66
C VAL A 169 6.59 -1.63 15.98
N ARG A 170 5.54 -0.97 15.51
CA ARG A 170 4.31 -1.57 15.00
C ARG A 170 3.83 -0.75 13.83
N LEU A 171 3.48 -1.39 12.74
CA LEU A 171 2.91 -0.73 11.58
C LEU A 171 1.40 -0.73 11.67
N SER A 172 0.74 0.42 11.53
CA SER A 172 -0.72 0.41 11.45
C SER A 172 -1.15 -0.37 10.19
N VAL A 173 -2.25 -1.11 10.29
CA VAL A 173 -2.78 -1.89 9.16
C VAL A 173 -3.12 -0.99 7.97
N LYS A 174 -3.58 0.23 8.23
CA LYS A 174 -3.91 1.24 7.22
C LYS A 174 -2.66 1.68 6.45
N TRP A 175 -1.63 2.09 7.19
CA TRP A 175 -0.34 2.49 6.64
C TRP A 175 0.31 1.35 5.84
N ALA A 176 0.42 0.16 6.43
CA ALA A 176 1.01 -0.99 5.76
C ALA A 176 0.24 -1.42 4.50
N GLY A 177 -1.09 -1.30 4.52
CA GLY A 177 -1.94 -1.60 3.37
C GLY A 177 -1.73 -0.63 2.21
N ALA A 178 -1.82 0.66 2.51
CA ALA A 178 -1.59 1.75 1.58
C ALA A 178 -0.19 1.67 0.94
N LEU A 179 0.84 1.41 1.76
CA LEU A 179 2.21 1.26 1.28
C LEU A 179 2.36 0.10 0.28
N LEU A 180 1.79 -1.07 0.59
CA LEU A 180 1.86 -2.24 -0.29
C LEU A 180 1.10 -2.02 -1.60
N ASN A 181 -0.08 -1.41 -1.54
CA ASN A 181 -0.85 -1.05 -2.73
C ASN A 181 -0.13 -0.01 -3.57
N THR A 182 0.51 0.98 -2.96
CA THR A 182 1.28 2.00 -3.69
C THR A 182 2.42 1.36 -4.47
N ALA A 183 3.22 0.52 -3.78
CA ALA A 183 4.35 -0.16 -4.39
C ALA A 183 3.94 -1.12 -5.53
N ILE A 184 2.96 -1.99 -5.28
CA ILE A 184 2.48 -2.95 -6.29
C ILE A 184 1.75 -2.22 -7.42
N GLY A 185 0.92 -1.24 -7.08
CA GLY A 185 0.12 -0.45 -8.00
C GLY A 185 1.00 0.29 -9.00
N PHE A 186 2.03 0.97 -8.51
CA PHE A 186 2.99 1.67 -9.38
C PHE A 186 3.63 0.69 -10.37
N ALA A 187 4.10 -0.46 -9.89
CA ALA A 187 4.76 -1.46 -10.73
C ALA A 187 3.84 -2.11 -11.77
N VAL A 188 2.53 -2.18 -11.53
CA VAL A 188 1.55 -2.69 -12.51
C VAL A 188 0.88 -1.58 -13.33
N GLY A 189 1.21 -0.31 -13.08
CA GLY A 189 0.75 0.84 -13.85
C GLY A 189 -0.58 1.45 -13.38
N GLY A 190 -0.95 1.35 -12.10
CA GLY A 190 -2.16 2.01 -11.57
C GLY A 190 -2.56 1.58 -10.16
N GLY A 191 -3.63 2.17 -9.62
CA GLY A 191 -4.16 1.86 -8.28
C GLY A 191 -4.80 0.46 -8.16
N VAL A 192 -5.67 0.27 -7.17
CA VAL A 192 -6.25 -1.04 -6.83
C VAL A 192 -7.03 -1.68 -8.01
N GLY A 193 -7.60 -0.87 -8.90
CA GLY A 193 -8.23 -1.35 -10.14
C GLY A 193 -7.26 -2.03 -11.10
N ALA A 194 -6.04 -1.48 -11.27
CA ALA A 194 -4.99 -2.07 -12.10
C ALA A 194 -4.43 -3.36 -11.48
N ILE A 195 -4.26 -3.37 -10.15
CA ILE A 195 -3.87 -4.58 -9.39
C ILE A 195 -4.90 -5.70 -9.60
N GLN A 196 -6.18 -5.38 -9.56
CA GLN A 196 -7.25 -6.36 -9.79
C GLN A 196 -7.26 -6.84 -11.24
N ALA A 197 -7.14 -5.93 -12.21
CA ALA A 197 -7.01 -6.27 -13.62
C ALA A 197 -5.81 -7.20 -13.88
N PHE A 198 -4.70 -7.00 -13.17
CA PHE A 198 -3.51 -7.83 -13.26
C PHE A 198 -3.80 -9.25 -12.82
N ILE A 199 -4.48 -9.41 -11.69
CA ILE A 199 -4.87 -10.73 -11.15
C ILE A 199 -5.83 -11.45 -12.08
N ILE A 200 -6.82 -10.73 -12.63
CA ILE A 200 -7.79 -11.30 -13.58
C ILE A 200 -7.06 -11.80 -14.84
N LYS A 201 -6.15 -11.00 -15.40
CA LYS A 201 -5.48 -11.31 -16.67
C LYS A 201 -4.36 -12.35 -16.53
N LYS A 202 -3.56 -12.30 -15.47
CA LYS A 202 -2.50 -13.30 -15.17
C LYS A 202 -3.05 -14.59 -14.59
N GLY A 203 -4.19 -14.51 -13.90
CA GLY A 203 -4.78 -15.60 -13.15
C GLY A 203 -4.25 -15.66 -11.70
N LYS A 204 -5.15 -16.00 -10.79
CA LYS A 204 -4.93 -15.99 -9.34
C LYS A 204 -3.68 -16.73 -8.88
N ARG A 205 -3.41 -17.92 -9.44
CA ARG A 205 -2.25 -18.74 -9.04
C ARG A 205 -0.92 -18.05 -9.35
N GLU A 206 -0.81 -17.40 -10.50
CA GLU A 206 0.44 -16.71 -10.86
C GLU A 206 0.56 -15.40 -10.09
N ALA A 207 -0.54 -14.65 -9.94
CA ALA A 207 -0.55 -13.45 -9.10
C ALA A 207 -0.17 -13.76 -7.64
N GLU A 208 -0.66 -14.87 -7.06
CA GLU A 208 -0.29 -15.30 -5.71
C GLU A 208 1.22 -15.51 -5.55
N LYS A 209 1.85 -16.16 -6.54
CA LYS A 209 3.28 -16.40 -6.55
C LYS A 209 4.07 -15.09 -6.65
N LEU A 210 3.68 -14.21 -7.57
CA LEU A 210 4.35 -12.92 -7.79
C LEU A 210 4.19 -12.00 -6.57
N PHE A 211 2.98 -11.87 -6.04
CA PHE A 211 2.68 -11.00 -4.90
C PHE A 211 3.36 -11.51 -3.64
N SER A 212 3.33 -12.83 -3.38
CA SER A 212 4.01 -13.41 -2.22
C SER A 212 5.51 -13.15 -2.25
N ARG A 213 6.17 -13.33 -3.41
CA ARG A 213 7.60 -13.01 -3.58
C ARG A 213 7.87 -11.54 -3.35
N THR A 214 7.11 -10.67 -4.01
CA THR A 214 7.24 -9.21 -3.95
C THR A 214 7.11 -8.72 -2.51
N VAL A 215 6.02 -9.08 -1.83
CA VAL A 215 5.76 -8.65 -0.45
C VAL A 215 6.82 -9.19 0.52
N VAL A 216 7.25 -10.45 0.38
CA VAL A 216 8.35 -11.00 1.20
C VAL A 216 9.66 -10.23 0.97
N SER A 217 9.98 -9.93 -0.28
CA SER A 217 11.20 -9.22 -0.69
C SER A 217 11.20 -7.80 -0.13
N ARG A 218 10.10 -7.06 -0.33
CA ARG A 218 9.93 -5.68 0.13
C ARG A 218 9.93 -5.56 1.64
N LEU A 219 9.16 -6.39 2.35
CA LEU A 219 9.18 -6.39 3.83
C LEU A 219 10.59 -6.66 4.38
N LYS A 220 11.39 -7.51 3.75
CA LYS A 220 12.79 -7.73 4.16
C LYS A 220 13.69 -6.53 3.88
N ALA A 221 13.51 -5.90 2.72
CA ALA A 221 14.28 -4.72 2.31
C ALA A 221 13.98 -3.53 3.23
N TRP A 222 12.71 -3.33 3.59
CA TRP A 222 12.23 -2.27 4.47
C TRP A 222 12.37 -2.58 5.98
N GLY A 223 13.11 -3.64 6.36
CA GLY A 223 13.44 -3.93 7.77
C GLY A 223 12.49 -4.88 8.52
N ALA A 224 11.30 -5.18 8.00
CA ALA A 224 10.27 -6.03 8.62
C ALA A 224 10.44 -7.55 8.38
N LYS A 225 11.63 -8.10 8.61
CA LYS A 225 11.98 -9.49 8.26
C LYS A 225 11.09 -10.57 8.89
N LYS A 226 10.55 -10.33 10.10
CA LYS A 226 9.70 -11.31 10.80
C LYS A 226 8.33 -11.48 10.16
N LEU A 227 7.81 -10.42 9.52
CA LEU A 227 6.53 -10.45 8.82
C LEU A 227 6.54 -11.34 7.59
N ALA A 228 7.71 -11.52 6.97
CA ALA A 228 7.87 -12.33 5.76
C ALA A 228 7.44 -13.81 5.93
N VAL A 229 7.35 -14.33 7.16
CA VAL A 229 7.03 -15.76 7.41
C VAL A 229 5.56 -16.08 7.13
N SER A 230 4.64 -15.15 7.34
CA SER A 230 3.19 -15.37 7.21
C SER A 230 2.60 -14.81 5.91
N VAL A 231 3.42 -14.17 5.06
CA VAL A 231 2.98 -13.49 3.82
C VAL A 231 2.25 -14.43 2.87
N GLY A 232 2.74 -15.65 2.64
CA GLY A 232 2.13 -16.56 1.65
C GLY A 232 0.65 -16.80 1.94
N VAL A 233 0.31 -17.15 3.18
CA VAL A 233 -1.08 -17.36 3.60
C VAL A 233 -1.89 -16.05 3.57
N ALA A 234 -1.26 -14.92 3.91
CA ALA A 234 -1.91 -13.61 3.86
C ALA A 234 -2.32 -13.25 2.42
N VAL A 235 -1.41 -13.43 1.46
CA VAL A 235 -1.66 -13.16 0.03
C VAL A 235 -2.75 -14.09 -0.52
N THR A 236 -2.72 -15.39 -0.23
CA THR A 236 -3.76 -16.34 -0.71
C THR A 236 -5.17 -15.87 -0.34
N VAL A 237 -5.33 -15.34 0.88
CA VAL A 237 -6.62 -14.81 1.37
C VAL A 237 -6.93 -13.46 0.72
N ALA A 238 -5.94 -12.56 0.65
CA ALA A 238 -6.10 -11.20 0.15
C ALA A 238 -6.50 -11.11 -1.32
N LEU A 239 -6.10 -12.07 -2.16
CA LEU A 239 -6.47 -12.12 -3.59
C LEU A 239 -7.98 -12.30 -3.88
N ASN A 240 -8.83 -12.35 -2.85
CA ASN A 240 -10.29 -12.35 -3.02
C ASN A 240 -10.90 -10.96 -2.78
N TYR A 241 -10.07 -9.95 -2.56
CA TYR A 241 -10.50 -8.60 -2.19
C TYR A 241 -9.90 -7.60 -3.17
N LEU A 242 -10.58 -6.47 -3.32
CA LEU A 242 -10.13 -5.37 -4.18
C LEU A 242 -8.90 -4.68 -3.60
N ASP A 243 -8.97 -4.32 -2.32
CA ASP A 243 -7.85 -3.75 -1.57
C ASP A 243 -6.97 -4.87 -0.98
N ILE A 244 -6.00 -5.30 -1.78
CA ILE A 244 -5.17 -6.47 -1.46
C ILE A 244 -4.13 -6.13 -0.41
N GLY A 245 -3.49 -4.96 -0.50
CA GLY A 245 -2.50 -4.48 0.46
C GLY A 245 -3.07 -4.43 1.88
N THR A 246 -4.23 -3.79 2.07
CA THR A 246 -4.88 -3.73 3.40
C THR A 246 -5.28 -5.11 3.89
N GLN A 247 -5.73 -6.00 2.99
CA GLN A 247 -6.09 -7.36 3.40
C GLN A 247 -4.87 -8.20 3.76
N ILE A 248 -3.74 -8.04 3.06
CA ILE A 248 -2.46 -8.63 3.48
C ILE A 248 -2.12 -8.13 4.88
N ALA A 249 -2.15 -6.82 5.13
CA ALA A 249 -1.84 -6.24 6.43
C ALA A 249 -2.77 -6.77 7.55
N LYS A 250 -4.08 -6.84 7.32
CA LYS A 250 -5.06 -7.45 8.25
C LYS A 250 -4.75 -8.92 8.54
N GLN A 251 -4.34 -9.69 7.52
CA GLN A 251 -3.97 -11.08 7.72
C GLN A 251 -2.64 -11.23 8.48
N LEU A 252 -1.71 -10.29 8.34
CA LEU A 252 -0.48 -10.25 9.12
C LEU A 252 -0.78 -9.92 10.59
N ASP A 253 -1.55 -8.86 10.88
CA ASP A 253 -2.03 -8.48 12.23
C ASP A 253 -2.70 -9.69 12.92
N LYS A 254 -3.66 -10.34 12.25
CA LYS A 254 -4.36 -11.53 12.79
C LYS A 254 -3.43 -12.67 13.24
N ARG A 255 -2.18 -12.72 12.74
CA ARG A 255 -1.20 -13.79 12.99
C ARG A 255 -0.03 -13.34 13.86
N ASP A 256 0.00 -12.09 14.30
CA ASP A 256 1.06 -11.60 15.18
C ASP A 256 0.78 -11.93 16.66
N LYS A 257 1.62 -11.43 17.56
CA LYS A 257 1.51 -11.73 19.01
C LYS A 257 0.27 -11.08 19.65
N ARG A 258 -0.27 -10.01 19.06
CA ARG A 258 -1.35 -9.19 19.58
C ARG A 258 -2.45 -9.05 18.51
N PRO A 259 -3.15 -10.14 18.19
CA PRO A 259 -3.92 -10.23 16.97
C PRO A 259 -5.18 -9.35 16.95
N ASN A 260 -5.46 -8.77 15.78
CA ASN A 260 -6.61 -7.92 15.44
C ASN A 260 -6.66 -6.62 16.25
N ASN A 261 -5.51 -5.99 16.49
CA ASN A 261 -5.43 -4.71 17.20
C ASN A 261 -5.33 -3.50 16.26
N GLY A 262 -5.29 -3.72 14.93
CA GLY A 262 -5.12 -2.67 13.93
C GLY A 262 -3.67 -2.32 13.63
N TYR A 263 -2.72 -3.06 14.19
CA TYR A 263 -1.28 -2.90 14.03
C TYR A 263 -0.60 -4.25 13.77
N VAL A 264 0.57 -4.20 13.14
CA VAL A 264 1.39 -5.36 12.82
C VAL A 264 2.73 -5.23 13.53
N ASP A 265 3.02 -6.16 14.45
CA ASP A 265 4.29 -6.21 15.18
C ASP A 265 5.46 -6.56 14.22
N ILE A 266 6.41 -5.64 13.99
CA ILE A 266 7.58 -5.91 13.13
C ILE A 266 8.74 -6.64 13.86
N TYR A 267 8.67 -6.81 15.19
CA TYR A 267 9.67 -7.47 16.06
C TYR A 267 9.12 -8.53 17.05
#